data_AF-A0A534VJV2-F1
#
_entry.id   AF-A0A534VJV2-F1
#
_cell.length_a   1.000
_cell.length_b   1.000
_cell.length_c   1.000
_cell.angle_alpha   90.00
_cell.angle_beta   90.00
_cell.angle_gamma   90.00
#
_symmetry.space_group_name_H-M   'P 1'
#
loop_
_entity.id
_entity.type
_entity.pdbx_description
1 polymer ?
#
loop_
_entity_poly.entity_id
_entity_poly.type
_entity_poly.pdbx_seq_one_letter_code
_entity_poly.pdbx_strand_id
1 'polypeptide(L)' 'MRRDVGRYERTAVAGETVSAFIPDPLPPTKPPLSLAAGTGDLLRSAEQKLSRLDLAGEMVPSINWFVYAFVRKE' A
#
# COMPACT_ATOMS: atom_id res chain seq x y z
N MET A 1 -5.22 -13.94 -16.62
CA MET A 1 -5.85 -14.58 -15.45
C MET A 1 -6.47 -13.50 -14.58
N ARG A 2 -7.72 -13.66 -14.14
CA ARG A 2 -8.38 -12.76 -13.19
C ARG A 2 -7.82 -13.04 -11.79
N ARG A 3 -7.38 -12.01 -11.06
CA ARG A 3 -6.94 -12.15 -9.65
C ARG A 3 -8.20 -12.26 -8.79
N ASP A 4 -8.43 -13.41 -8.17
CA ASP A 4 -9.40 -13.54 -7.07
C ASP A 4 -8.71 -13.01 -5.80
N VAL A 5 -9.32 -11.98 -5.19
CA VAL A 5 -8.79 -11.25 -4.01
C VAL A 5 -9.85 -11.12 -2.91
N GLY A 6 -10.90 -11.92 -3.00
CA GLY A 6 -12.07 -11.84 -2.14
C GLY A 6 -13.36 -12.20 -2.89
N ARG A 7 -14.48 -12.07 -2.18
CA ARG A 7 -15.82 -12.37 -2.70
C ARG A 7 -16.81 -11.27 -2.35
N TYR A 8 -17.87 -11.15 -3.15
CA TYR A 8 -19.02 -10.36 -2.74
C TYR A 8 -19.99 -11.22 -1.95
N GLU A 9 -20.42 -10.75 -0.80
CA GLU A 9 -21.56 -11.30 -0.06
C GLU A 9 -22.76 -10.36 -0.20
N ARG A 10 -23.93 -10.94 -0.45
CA ARG A 10 -25.18 -10.19 -0.58
C ARG A 10 -26.08 -10.49 0.60
N THR A 11 -26.65 -9.44 1.16
CA THR A 11 -27.62 -9.54 2.25
C THR A 11 -28.82 -8.67 1.92
N ALA A 12 -30.02 -9.20 2.15
CA ALA A 12 -31.26 -8.47 1.94
C ALA A 12 -31.87 -8.07 3.30
N VAL A 13 -32.16 -6.79 3.48
CA VAL A 13 -32.82 -6.25 4.68
C VAL A 13 -33.89 -5.25 4.25
N ALA A 14 -35.11 -5.38 4.79
CA ALA A 14 -36.24 -4.48 4.53
C ALA A 14 -36.52 -4.21 3.04
N GLY A 15 -36.28 -5.20 2.16
CA GLY A 15 -36.49 -5.09 0.72
C GLY A 15 -35.32 -4.51 -0.08
N GLU A 16 -34.25 -4.07 0.58
CA GLU A 16 -33.02 -3.61 -0.06
C GLU A 16 -31.98 -4.73 -0.08
N THR A 17 -31.32 -4.93 -1.22
CA THR A 17 -30.20 -5.88 -1.35
C THR A 17 -28.89 -5.13 -1.36
N VAL A 18 -28.06 -5.36 -0.34
CA VAL A 18 -26.73 -4.77 -0.23
C VAL A 18 -25.69 -5.81 -0.61
N SER A 19 -24.66 -5.39 -1.34
CA SER A 19 -23.53 -6.23 -1.76
C SER A 19 -22.25 -5.70 -1.13
N ALA A 20 -21.65 -6.45 -0.21
CA ALA A 20 -20.40 -6.10 0.44
C ALA A 20 -19.25 -6.91 -0.17
N PHE A 21 -18.12 -6.26 -0.44
CA PHE A 21 -16.90 -6.96 -0.83
C PHE A 21 -16.15 -7.41 0.43
N ILE A 22 -15.90 -8.71 0.53
CA ILE A 22 -15.12 -9.34 1.59
C ILE A 22 -13.77 -9.75 0.99
N PRO A 23 -12.67 -9.07 1.33
CA PRO A 23 -11.34 -9.45 0.86
C PRO A 23 -10.90 -10.79 1.46
N ASP A 24 -10.10 -11.53 0.71
CA ASP A 24 -9.42 -12.71 1.27
C ASP A 24 -8.39 -12.28 2.33
N PRO A 25 -8.20 -13.07 3.40
CA PRO A 25 -7.25 -12.73 4.45
C PRO A 25 -5.80 -12.75 3.92
N LEU A 26 -4.97 -11.87 4.48
CA LEU A 26 -3.53 -11.87 4.24
C LEU A 26 -2.82 -12.81 5.24
N PRO A 27 -1.71 -13.47 4.83
CA PRO A 27 -1.10 -13.43 3.50
C PRO A 27 -1.85 -14.29 2.46
N PRO A 28 -1.71 -13.99 1.15
CA PRO A 28 -2.25 -14.84 0.09
C PRO A 28 -1.78 -16.28 0.28
N THR A 29 -2.67 -17.25 0.15
CA THR A 29 -2.35 -18.67 0.30
C THR A 29 -2.06 -19.35 -1.04
N LYS A 30 -2.55 -18.80 -2.16
CA LYS A 30 -2.49 -19.42 -3.48
C LYS A 30 -2.28 -18.39 -4.61
N PRO A 31 -1.05 -18.20 -5.11
CA PRO A 31 0.21 -18.73 -4.55
C PRO A 31 0.56 -18.03 -3.22
N PRO A 32 1.32 -18.69 -2.32
CA PRO A 32 1.81 -18.05 -1.12
C PRO A 32 2.70 -16.85 -1.44
N LEU A 33 2.65 -15.83 -0.58
CA LEU A 33 3.57 -14.69 -0.68
C LEU A 33 5.02 -15.18 -0.63
N SER A 34 5.77 -14.91 -1.70
CA SER A 34 7.20 -15.22 -1.77
C SER A 34 8.03 -14.00 -1.36
N LEU A 35 8.69 -14.09 -0.20
CA LEU A 35 9.71 -13.14 0.25
C LEU A 35 11.11 -13.68 -0.11
N ALA A 36 11.30 -14.10 -1.36
CA ALA A 36 12.61 -14.54 -1.83
C ALA A 36 13.66 -13.43 -1.68
N ALA A 37 14.94 -13.81 -1.62
CA ALA A 37 16.06 -12.92 -1.30
C ALA A 37 16.05 -11.60 -2.09
N GLY A 38 15.71 -11.64 -3.39
CA GLY A 38 15.66 -10.44 -4.24
C GLY A 38 14.64 -9.40 -3.78
N THR A 39 13.48 -9.80 -3.25
CA THR A 39 12.48 -8.87 -2.72
C THR A 39 12.98 -8.19 -1.44
N GLY A 40 13.72 -8.91 -0.61
CA GLY A 40 14.31 -8.37 0.62
C GLY A 40 15.38 -7.31 0.35
N ASP A 41 16.23 -7.52 -0.66
CA ASP A 41 17.26 -6.54 -1.04
C ASP A 41 16.64 -5.27 -1.64
N LEU A 42 15.59 -5.42 -2.46
CA LEU A 42 14.83 -4.28 -2.98
C LEU A 42 14.14 -3.50 -1.85
N LEU A 43 13.54 -4.19 -0.89
CA LEU A 43 12.92 -3.56 0.28
C LEU A 43 13.95 -2.76 1.09
N ARG A 44 15.10 -3.38 1.40
CA ARG A 44 16.18 -2.70 2.14
C ARG A 44 16.68 -1.45 1.40
N SER A 45 16.82 -1.54 0.08
CA SER A 45 17.21 -0.39 -0.76
C SER A 45 16.16 0.73 -0.72
N ALA A 46 14.87 0.38 -0.76
CA ALA A 46 13.78 1.34 -0.64
C ALA A 46 13.77 2.01 0.75
N GLU A 47 13.90 1.24 1.83
CA GLU A 47 13.98 1.74 3.21
C GLU A 47 15.14 2.72 3.40
N GLN A 48 16.32 2.40 2.86
CA GLN A 48 17.48 3.31 2.91
C GLN A 48 17.22 4.63 2.19
N LYS A 49 16.52 4.61 1.04
CA LYS A 49 16.16 5.83 0.32
C LYS A 49 15.13 6.66 1.08
N LEU A 50 14.14 6.02 1.70
CA LEU A 50 13.15 6.70 2.53
C LEU A 50 13.80 7.35 3.75
N SER A 51 14.70 6.64 4.45
CA SER A 51 15.44 7.21 5.59
C SER A 51 16.28 8.44 5.19
N ARG A 52 16.90 8.42 4.00
CA ARG A 52 17.62 9.61 3.48
C ARG A 52 16.68 10.77 3.18
N LEU A 53 15.49 10.49 2.64
CA LEU A 53 14.49 11.52 2.39
C LEU A 53 13.98 12.13 3.70
N ASP A 54 13.76 11.31 4.72
CA ASP A 54 13.31 11.75 6.05
C ASP A 54 14.33 12.69 6.69
N LEU A 55 15.61 12.29 6.70
CA LEU A 55 16.71 13.16 7.15
C LEU A 55 16.78 14.47 6.37
N ALA A 56 16.61 14.40 5.04
CA ALA A 56 16.60 15.62 4.22
C ALA A 56 15.43 16.54 4.60
N GLY A 57 14.27 15.98 4.94
CA GLY A 57 13.09 16.70 5.45
C GLY A 57 13.33 17.42 6.78
N GLU A 58 14.01 16.77 7.73
CA GLU A 58 14.37 17.38 9.02
C GLU A 58 15.34 18.55 8.88
N MET A 59 16.23 18.49 7.88
CA MET A 59 17.18 19.56 7.60
C MET A 59 16.56 20.76 6.89
N VAL A 60 15.28 20.68 6.47
CA VAL A 60 14.64 21.79 5.76
C VAL A 60 14.19 22.87 6.76
N PRO A 61 14.55 24.14 6.53
CA PRO A 61 14.22 25.23 7.45
C PRO A 61 12.71 25.51 7.60
N SER A 62 11.86 25.00 6.69
CA SER A 62 10.40 25.07 6.78
C SER A 62 9.73 23.96 5.99
N ILE A 63 8.93 23.15 6.69
CA ILE A 63 8.08 22.11 6.11
C ILE A 63 7.10 22.68 5.06
N ASN A 64 6.57 23.89 5.28
CA ASN A 64 5.64 24.52 4.33
C ASN A 64 6.30 24.81 2.97
N TRP A 65 7.58 25.21 2.97
CA TRP A 65 8.34 25.42 1.73
C TRP A 65 8.65 24.08 1.04
N PHE A 66 8.98 23.03 1.82
CA PHE A 66 9.26 21.69 1.29
C PHE A 66 8.04 21.11 0.55
N VAL A 67 6.87 21.11 1.19
CA VAL A 67 5.61 20.62 0.61
C VAL A 67 5.27 21.41 -0.66
N TYR A 68 5.42 22.74 -0.63
CA TYR A 68 5.17 23.58 -1.79
C TYR A 68 6.11 23.29 -2.98
N ALA A 69 7.39 23.01 -2.72
CA ALA A 69 8.39 22.77 -3.77
C ALA A 69 8.34 21.36 -4.38
N PHE A 70 7.98 20.33 -3.59
CA PHE A 70 8.07 18.93 -4.01
C PHE A 70 6.75 18.30 -4.44
N VAL A 71 5.60 18.66 -3.85
CA VAL A 71 4.30 18.05 -4.22
C VAL A 71 3.88 18.37 -5.66
N ARG A 72 4.40 19.44 -6.25
CA ARG A 72 4.08 19.82 -7.64
C ARG A 72 4.89 19.07 -8.71
N LYS A 73 5.84 18.22 -8.31
CA LYS A 73 6.70 17.46 -9.22
C LYS A 73 6.32 15.98 -9.35
N GLU A 74 5.43 15.47 -8.49
CA GLU A 74 4.82 14.14 -8.57
C GLU A 74 3.51 14.22 -9.36
#